data_AF-A0AAN7C4H0-F1
#
_entry.id   AF-A0AAN7C4H0-F1
#
_cell.length_a   1.000
_cell.length_b   1.000
_cell.length_c   1.000
_cell.angle_alpha   90.00
_cell.angle_beta   90.00
_cell.angle_gamma   90.00
#
_symmetry.space_group_name_H-M   'P 1'
#
loop_
_entity.id
_entity.type
_entity.pdbx_description
1 polymer ?
#
loop_
_entity_poly.entity_id
_entity_poly.type
_entity_poly.pdbx_seq_one_letter_code
_entity_poly.pdbx_strand_id
1 'polypeptide(L)'
;MPEGPVTTILRGFKVPVAVLDRFLQANGIDETYGWPPHYKMLDEPSKLLRTKLGDAKTRLFIPHRLGYYKSTFAYIACDWIFVFAQRKILPKELPETAPPGFAELCNEIIGYANEQDREQLRFQSEDLTAMYVINTEDQSYWFQEPYVRKASPSSDVHCDDCDMTFETWVEKVNHRRDVHGSKESPTDLPSDL
;
A
#
# COMPACT_ATOMS: atom_id res chain seq x y z
N MET A 1 -5.06 -10.47 17.33
CA MET A 1 -4.92 -11.31 16.11
C MET A 1 -3.51 -11.09 15.56
N PRO A 2 -2.87 -12.11 14.98
CA PRO A 2 -1.48 -11.98 14.52
C PRO A 2 -1.39 -10.92 13.43
N GLU A 3 -0.48 -9.98 13.60
CA GLU A 3 -0.04 -9.05 12.57
C GLU A 3 0.70 -9.89 11.52
N GLY A 4 0.33 -9.73 10.25
CA GLY A 4 0.87 -10.52 9.14
C GLY A 4 1.66 -9.65 8.17
N PRO A 5 2.58 -10.23 7.37
CA PRO A 5 3.26 -9.49 6.32
C PRO A 5 2.25 -8.86 5.35
N VAL A 6 2.41 -7.58 5.06
CA VAL A 6 1.64 -6.89 4.03
C VAL A 6 2.50 -6.77 2.79
N THR A 7 2.07 -7.40 1.70
CA THR A 7 2.67 -7.15 0.39
C THR A 7 1.97 -5.96 -0.24
N THR A 8 2.72 -4.99 -0.75
CA THR A 8 2.17 -3.85 -1.47
C THR A 8 2.78 -3.80 -2.85
N ILE A 9 1.92 -3.62 -3.85
CA ILE A 9 2.33 -3.32 -5.21
C ILE A 9 2.03 -1.85 -5.42
N LEU A 10 3.06 -1.06 -5.72
CA LEU A 10 2.93 0.38 -5.83
C LEU A 10 3.58 0.88 -7.10
N ARG A 11 3.09 2.03 -7.57
CA ARG A 11 3.81 2.86 -8.51
C ARG A 11 4.27 4.12 -7.79
N GLY A 12 5.52 4.47 -7.98
CA GLY A 12 6.09 5.58 -7.23
C GLY A 12 7.57 5.78 -7.44
N PHE A 13 8.15 6.54 -6.53
CA PHE A 13 9.53 6.99 -6.53
C PHE A 13 10.29 6.34 -5.37
N LYS A 14 11.42 5.69 -5.69
CA LYS A 14 12.34 5.15 -4.69
C LYS A 14 13.26 6.27 -4.20
N VAL A 15 13.53 6.38 -2.91
CA VAL A 15 14.39 7.43 -2.36
C VAL A 15 15.26 6.88 -1.22
N PRO A 16 16.53 7.28 -1.10
CA PRO A 16 17.32 6.95 0.08
C PRO A 16 16.65 7.52 1.34
N VAL A 17 16.58 6.73 2.40
CA VAL A 17 15.96 7.13 3.68
C VAL A 17 16.61 8.40 4.23
N ALA A 18 17.93 8.54 4.12
CA ALA A 18 18.63 9.74 4.59
C ALA A 18 18.19 11.03 3.86
N VAL A 19 17.83 10.93 2.58
CA VAL A 19 17.32 12.07 1.80
C VAL A 19 15.89 12.39 2.22
N LEU A 20 15.06 11.35 2.35
CA LEU A 20 13.69 11.49 2.85
C LEU A 20 13.66 12.12 4.24
N ASP A 21 14.47 11.63 5.16
CA ASP A 21 14.50 12.08 6.56
C ASP A 21 14.90 13.57 6.66
N ARG A 22 15.86 14.04 5.84
CA ARG A 22 16.16 15.47 5.74
C ARG A 22 15.00 16.30 5.20
N PHE A 23 14.31 15.79 4.18
CA PHE A 23 13.11 16.44 3.66
C PHE A 23 12.00 16.53 4.72
N LEU A 24 11.77 15.45 5.48
CA LEU A 24 10.78 15.43 6.55
C LEU A 24 11.13 16.42 7.67
N GLN A 25 12.38 16.41 8.13
CA GLN A 25 12.86 17.36 9.15
C GLN A 25 12.70 18.81 8.72
N ALA A 26 13.04 19.14 7.47
CA ALA A 26 12.88 20.49 6.95
C ALA A 26 11.42 20.95 6.89
N ASN A 27 10.48 20.02 6.90
CA ASN A 27 9.04 20.28 6.96
C ASN A 27 8.45 20.06 8.38
N GLY A 28 9.30 19.92 9.41
CA GLY A 28 8.87 19.80 10.81
C GLY A 28 8.34 18.42 11.20
N ILE A 29 8.68 17.37 10.44
CA ILE A 29 8.30 15.98 10.72
C ILE A 29 9.53 15.20 11.18
N ASP A 30 9.35 14.35 12.19
CA ASP A 30 10.41 13.48 12.69
C ASP A 30 10.91 12.50 11.62
N GLU A 31 12.18 12.13 11.74
CA GLU A 31 12.80 11.15 10.84
C GLU A 31 12.15 9.78 10.99
N THR A 32 12.12 9.04 9.88
CA THR A 32 11.64 7.65 9.88
C THR A 32 12.71 6.70 10.40
N TYR A 33 13.99 7.08 10.30
CA TYR A 33 15.13 6.23 10.59
C TYR A 33 15.11 4.88 9.86
N GLY A 34 14.37 4.78 8.74
CA GLY A 34 14.21 3.55 7.96
C GLY A 34 13.19 2.57 8.53
N TRP A 35 12.35 3.01 9.47
CA TRP A 35 11.23 2.23 10.00
C TRP A 35 9.94 2.55 9.25
N PRO A 36 9.11 1.53 8.94
CA PRO A 36 7.85 1.75 8.27
C PRO A 36 6.89 2.58 9.14
N PRO A 37 6.16 3.54 8.55
CA PRO A 37 5.08 4.19 9.27
C PRO A 37 3.97 3.16 9.57
N HIS A 38 3.18 3.40 10.62
CA HIS A 38 2.05 2.52 10.94
C HIS A 38 0.88 2.76 9.98
N TYR A 39 0.45 1.72 9.26
CA TYR A 39 -0.56 1.88 8.22
C TYR A 39 -2.01 2.04 8.71
N LYS A 40 -2.29 1.76 9.99
CA LYS A 40 -3.64 1.90 10.61
C LYS A 40 -4.22 3.30 10.49
N MET A 41 -3.36 4.31 10.54
CA MET A 41 -3.74 5.70 10.40
C MET A 41 -2.94 6.32 9.26
N LEU A 42 -3.42 7.45 8.75
CA LEU A 42 -2.60 8.25 7.86
C LEU A 42 -1.46 8.85 8.69
N ASP A 43 -0.25 8.39 8.45
CA ASP A 43 0.97 8.84 9.12
C ASP A 43 1.35 10.27 8.69
N GLU A 44 2.03 11.01 9.58
CA GLU A 44 2.43 12.40 9.33
C GLU A 44 3.25 12.58 8.03
N PRO A 45 4.25 11.73 7.72
CA PRO A 45 4.94 11.80 6.44
C PRO A 45 3.98 11.71 5.25
N SER A 46 3.05 10.74 5.28
CA SER A 46 2.05 10.60 4.22
C SER A 46 1.08 11.79 4.17
N LYS A 47 0.69 12.39 5.30
CA LYS A 47 -0.12 13.63 5.32
C LYS A 47 0.58 14.78 4.60
N LEU A 48 1.88 14.98 4.88
CA LEU A 48 2.67 16.02 4.22
C LEU A 48 2.74 15.80 2.71
N LEU A 49 3.04 14.58 2.27
CA LEU A 49 3.14 14.24 0.85
C LEU A 49 1.80 14.48 0.13
N ARG A 50 0.69 14.06 0.73
CA ARG A 50 -0.66 14.33 0.21
C ARG A 50 -0.99 15.81 0.14
N THR A 51 -0.60 16.57 1.16
CA THR A 51 -0.83 18.02 1.21
C THR A 51 -0.05 18.75 0.12
N LYS A 52 1.22 18.38 -0.09
CA LYS A 52 2.06 18.98 -1.15
C LYS A 52 1.56 18.64 -2.54
N LEU A 53 1.06 17.42 -2.75
CA LEU A 53 0.58 16.98 -4.06
C LEU A 53 -0.88 17.37 -4.35
N GLY A 54 -1.67 17.65 -3.31
CA GLY A 54 -3.13 17.80 -3.44
C GLY A 54 -3.83 16.48 -3.79
N ASP A 55 -3.20 15.34 -3.49
CA ASP A 55 -3.69 14.00 -3.83
C ASP A 55 -3.96 13.18 -2.56
N ALA A 56 -5.04 12.41 -2.58
CA ALA A 56 -5.46 11.58 -1.45
C ALA A 56 -4.86 10.17 -1.47
N LYS A 57 -4.23 9.72 -2.57
CA LYS A 57 -3.66 8.36 -2.66
C LYS A 57 -2.21 8.28 -2.22
N THR A 58 -1.45 9.35 -2.43
CA THR A 58 -0.01 9.39 -2.18
C THR A 58 0.34 8.94 -0.77
N ARG A 59 1.34 8.05 -0.66
CA ARG A 59 1.69 7.42 0.61
C ARG A 59 3.16 7.03 0.68
N LEU A 60 3.74 7.17 1.87
CA LEU A 60 5.08 6.68 2.18
C LEU A 60 5.05 5.19 2.56
N PHE A 61 5.98 4.44 1.97
CA PHE A 61 6.24 3.05 2.32
C PHE A 61 7.72 2.82 2.58
N ILE A 62 8.03 2.06 3.63
CA ILE A 62 9.40 1.61 3.91
C ILE A 62 9.35 0.10 4.08
N PRO A 63 10.12 -0.69 3.33
CA PRO A 63 10.13 -2.14 3.51
C PRO A 63 10.63 -2.50 4.91
N HIS A 64 10.03 -3.53 5.48
CA HIS A 64 10.48 -4.07 6.75
C HIS A 64 10.29 -5.58 6.77
N ARG A 65 11.29 -6.28 7.31
CA ARG A 65 11.27 -7.72 7.49
C ARG A 65 11.92 -8.05 8.82
N LEU A 66 11.23 -8.81 9.64
CA LEU A 66 11.67 -9.26 10.95
C LEU A 66 12.99 -10.05 10.80
N GLY A 67 13.96 -9.72 11.64
CA GLY A 67 15.30 -10.34 11.61
C GLY A 67 16.27 -9.74 10.59
N TYR A 68 15.88 -8.71 9.83
CA TYR A 68 16.76 -7.97 8.93
C TYR A 68 17.04 -6.55 9.43
N TYR A 69 18.12 -5.95 8.94
CA TYR A 69 18.42 -4.53 9.19
C TYR A 69 17.36 -3.62 8.57
N LYS A 70 17.23 -2.41 9.11
CA LYS A 70 16.37 -1.34 8.57
C LYS A 70 16.65 -1.07 7.09
N SER A 71 15.60 -0.72 6.36
CA SER A 71 15.74 -0.36 4.95
C SER A 71 16.55 0.92 4.79
N THR A 72 17.43 0.96 3.80
CA THR A 72 18.13 2.18 3.38
C THR A 72 17.33 2.98 2.36
N PHE A 73 16.22 2.43 1.86
CA PHE A 73 15.35 3.06 0.88
C PHE A 73 13.90 3.10 1.35
N ALA A 74 13.25 4.20 1.01
CA ALA A 74 11.82 4.40 1.12
C ALA A 74 11.21 4.55 -0.27
N TYR A 75 9.88 4.42 -0.34
CA TYR A 75 9.10 4.49 -1.56
C TYR A 75 7.94 5.45 -1.35
N ILE A 76 7.86 6.45 -2.20
CA ILE A 76 6.74 7.40 -2.23
C ILE A 76 5.83 6.94 -3.34
N ALA A 77 4.71 6.32 -2.98
CA ALA A 77 3.74 5.84 -3.94
C ALA A 77 2.82 6.97 -4.38
N CYS A 78 2.55 7.08 -5.69
CA CYS A 78 1.44 7.88 -6.22
C CYS A 78 0.15 7.06 -6.34
N ASP A 79 0.27 5.75 -6.58
CA ASP A 79 -0.83 4.79 -6.50
C ASP A 79 -0.31 3.45 -5.96
N TRP A 80 -1.15 2.69 -5.28
CA TRP A 80 -0.75 1.45 -4.62
C TRP A 80 -1.91 0.51 -4.33
N ILE A 81 -1.60 -0.76 -4.19
CA ILE A 81 -2.52 -1.86 -3.91
C ILE A 81 -1.91 -2.76 -2.84
N PHE A 82 -2.67 -3.05 -1.79
CA PHE A 82 -2.30 -4.10 -0.85
C PHE A 82 -2.70 -5.48 -1.38
N VAL A 83 -1.80 -6.44 -1.21
CA VAL A 83 -1.97 -7.87 -1.52
C VAL A 83 -1.75 -8.64 -0.23
N PHE A 84 -2.81 -9.25 0.27
CA PHE A 84 -2.75 -10.06 1.50
C PHE A 84 -2.14 -11.45 1.23
N ALA A 85 -2.68 -12.16 0.24
CA ALA A 85 -2.20 -13.49 -0.14
C ALA A 85 -2.13 -13.64 -1.66
N GLN A 86 -3.22 -13.30 -2.34
CA GLN A 86 -3.30 -13.23 -3.80
C GLN A 86 -4.23 -12.08 -4.18
N ARG A 87 -4.03 -11.49 -5.38
CA ARG A 87 -4.95 -10.52 -5.95
C ARG A 87 -4.83 -10.47 -7.47
N LYS A 88 -5.95 -10.38 -8.19
CA LYS A 88 -5.94 -10.09 -9.63
C LYS A 88 -5.84 -8.59 -9.84
N ILE A 89 -4.76 -8.13 -10.47
CA ILE A 89 -4.56 -6.71 -10.79
C ILE A 89 -5.02 -6.46 -12.22
N LEU A 90 -6.01 -5.60 -12.40
CA LEU A 90 -6.45 -5.21 -13.74
C LEU A 90 -5.52 -4.13 -14.33
N PRO A 91 -5.34 -4.06 -15.66
CA PRO A 91 -4.41 -3.12 -16.31
C PRO A 91 -4.61 -1.63 -16.00
N LYS A 92 -5.74 -1.23 -15.41
CA LYS A 92 -6.07 0.16 -15.06
C LYS A 92 -6.07 0.44 -13.56
N GLU A 93 -5.81 -0.55 -12.71
CA GLU A 93 -5.84 -0.36 -11.25
C GLU A 93 -4.62 0.40 -10.71
N LEU A 94 -3.47 0.28 -11.40
CA LEU A 94 -2.27 1.07 -11.14
C LEU A 94 -1.92 1.86 -12.40
N PRO A 95 -2.40 3.12 -12.51
CA PRO A 95 -2.19 3.95 -13.69
C PRO A 95 -0.70 4.06 -14.03
N GLU A 96 -0.36 4.05 -15.32
CA GLU A 96 1.05 4.17 -15.72
C GLU A 96 1.61 5.57 -15.51
N THR A 97 0.75 6.58 -15.67
CA THR A 97 1.09 8.00 -15.57
C THR A 97 0.92 8.48 -14.14
N ALA A 98 1.97 9.12 -13.61
CA ALA A 98 1.91 9.79 -12.32
C ALA A 98 0.94 10.97 -12.33
N PRO A 99 0.33 11.32 -11.18
CA PRO A 99 -0.53 12.50 -11.08
C PRO A 99 0.27 13.80 -11.28
N PRO A 100 -0.40 14.89 -11.71
CA PRO A 100 0.23 16.20 -11.82
C PRO A 100 0.89 16.63 -10.50
N GLY A 101 2.07 17.25 -10.56
CA GLY A 101 2.80 17.67 -9.37
C GLY A 101 3.73 16.61 -8.77
N PHE A 102 3.61 15.33 -9.20
CA PHE A 102 4.38 14.25 -8.58
C PHE A 102 5.87 14.35 -8.91
N ALA A 103 6.20 14.70 -10.15
CA ALA A 103 7.60 14.89 -10.57
C ALA A 103 8.24 16.08 -9.82
N GLU A 104 7.48 17.15 -9.62
CA GLU A 104 7.90 18.33 -8.86
C GLU A 104 8.17 17.97 -7.40
N LEU A 105 7.28 17.19 -6.77
CA LEU A 105 7.49 16.68 -5.41
C LEU A 105 8.73 15.78 -5.32
N CYS A 106 8.92 14.86 -6.27
CA CYS A 106 10.11 14.02 -6.34
C CYS A 106 11.39 14.88 -6.44
N ASN A 107 11.39 15.88 -7.32
CA ASN A 107 12.51 16.78 -7.50
C ASN A 107 12.78 17.64 -6.25
N GLU A 108 11.73 18.08 -5.55
CA GLU A 108 11.85 18.77 -4.27
C GLU A 108 12.59 17.91 -3.26
N ILE A 109 12.19 16.64 -3.12
CA ILE A 109 12.80 15.67 -2.20
C ILE A 109 14.26 15.40 -2.59
N ILE A 110 14.53 15.20 -3.88
CA ILE A 110 15.90 15.05 -4.42
C ILE A 110 16.76 16.27 -4.10
N GLY A 111 16.15 17.47 -4.00
CA GLY A 111 16.83 18.70 -3.60
C GLY A 111 17.56 18.61 -2.26
N TYR A 112 17.13 17.71 -1.36
CA TYR A 112 17.75 17.47 -0.04
C TYR A 112 18.92 16.46 -0.07
N ALA A 113 19.25 15.92 -1.25
CA ALA A 113 20.35 14.98 -1.42
C ALA A 113 21.72 15.66 -1.38
N ASN A 114 22.63 15.11 -0.58
CA ASN A 114 24.04 15.51 -0.57
C ASN A 114 24.80 14.81 -1.73
N GLU A 115 26.10 15.05 -1.83
CA GLU A 115 26.92 14.47 -2.91
C GLU A 115 26.93 12.93 -2.90
N GLN A 116 26.98 12.31 -1.72
CA GLN A 116 26.96 10.86 -1.55
C GLN A 116 25.60 10.24 -1.89
N ASP A 117 24.50 10.91 -1.55
CA ASP A 117 23.15 10.46 -1.86
C ASP A 117 22.85 10.55 -3.35
N ARG A 118 23.39 11.57 -4.03
CA ARG A 118 23.24 11.75 -5.48
C ARG A 118 23.82 10.58 -6.26
N GLU A 119 24.89 9.96 -5.78
CA GLU A 119 25.43 8.75 -6.39
C GLU A 119 24.44 7.58 -6.34
N GLN A 120 23.71 7.43 -5.23
CA GLN A 120 22.67 6.40 -5.10
C GLN A 120 21.43 6.70 -5.96
N LEU A 121 21.14 7.98 -6.21
CA LEU A 121 20.04 8.42 -7.07
C LEU A 121 20.35 8.32 -8.57
N ARG A 122 21.64 8.29 -8.97
CA ARG A 122 22.05 8.19 -10.39
C ARG A 122 21.58 6.92 -11.09
N PHE A 123 21.27 5.87 -10.35
CA PHE A 123 20.78 4.60 -10.89
C PHE A 123 19.27 4.58 -11.12
N GLN A 124 18.57 5.70 -10.87
CA GLN A 124 17.16 5.82 -11.18
C GLN A 124 17.00 6.22 -12.66
N SER A 125 16.03 5.61 -13.33
CA SER A 125 15.70 5.89 -14.74
C SER A 125 15.35 7.36 -14.96
N GLU A 126 15.41 7.81 -16.21
CA GLU A 126 14.91 9.14 -16.62
C GLU A 126 13.45 9.35 -16.19
N ASP A 127 12.67 8.26 -16.15
CA ASP A 127 11.37 8.23 -15.48
C ASP A 127 11.57 8.06 -13.97
N LEU A 128 11.22 9.10 -13.20
CA LEU A 128 11.25 9.12 -11.74
C LEU A 128 10.28 8.10 -11.10
N THR A 129 9.37 7.52 -11.88
CA THR A 129 8.34 6.60 -11.40
C THR A 129 8.54 5.20 -11.96
N ALA A 130 8.55 4.20 -11.09
CA ALA A 130 8.54 2.79 -11.46
C ALA A 130 7.54 2.00 -10.60
N MET A 131 7.29 0.75 -11.02
CA MET A 131 6.48 -0.18 -10.25
C MET A 131 7.37 -0.99 -9.29
N TYR A 132 6.94 -1.11 -8.04
CA TYR A 132 7.65 -1.83 -7.00
C TYR A 132 6.74 -2.81 -6.28
N VAL A 133 7.32 -3.94 -5.87
CA VAL A 133 6.69 -4.86 -4.93
C VAL A 133 7.47 -4.75 -3.63
N ILE A 134 6.79 -4.37 -2.56
CA ILE A 134 7.38 -4.20 -1.24
C ILE A 134 6.68 -5.11 -0.24
N ASN A 135 7.44 -5.56 0.76
CA ASN A 135 6.92 -6.29 1.88
C ASN A 135 7.18 -5.47 3.16
N THR A 136 6.14 -5.33 3.97
CA THR A 136 6.25 -4.71 5.29
C THR A 136 5.64 -5.68 6.32
N GLU A 137 6.52 -6.37 7.04
CA GLU A 137 6.16 -7.18 8.21
C GLU A 137 5.78 -6.30 9.40
N ASP A 138 5.08 -6.87 10.38
CA ASP A 138 4.57 -6.20 11.59
C ASP A 138 3.68 -4.98 11.31
N GLN A 139 3.03 -4.97 10.15
CA GLN A 139 1.95 -4.03 9.88
C GLN A 139 0.63 -4.73 10.21
N SER A 140 -0.06 -4.18 11.20
CA SER A 140 -1.48 -4.43 11.38
C SER A 140 -2.24 -3.92 10.14
N TYR A 141 -2.33 -4.73 9.10
CA TYR A 141 -3.42 -4.62 8.16
C TYR A 141 -4.61 -5.31 8.80
N TRP A 142 -5.45 -4.51 9.47
CA TRP A 142 -6.84 -4.90 9.51
C TRP A 142 -7.28 -4.95 8.05
N PHE A 143 -7.91 -6.04 7.64
CA PHE A 143 -8.81 -6.03 6.50
C PHE A 143 -9.88 -4.97 6.78
N GLN A 144 -9.54 -3.68 6.67
CA GLN A 144 -10.53 -2.65 6.53
C GLN A 144 -10.94 -2.65 5.07
N GLU A 145 -11.87 -3.57 4.80
CA GLU A 145 -13.10 -3.22 4.10
C GLU A 145 -12.90 -2.64 2.69
N PRO A 146 -12.56 -3.51 1.72
CA PRO A 146 -13.49 -3.69 0.60
C PRO A 146 -14.17 -5.07 0.58
N TYR A 147 -13.65 -6.05 1.32
CA TYR A 147 -14.19 -7.44 1.35
C TYR A 147 -15.09 -7.74 2.55
N VAL A 148 -15.05 -6.88 3.57
CA VAL A 148 -16.15 -6.67 4.52
C VAL A 148 -16.55 -5.24 4.24
N ARG A 149 -17.52 -4.91 3.39
CA ARG A 149 -17.83 -3.48 3.17
C ARG A 149 -18.46 -2.94 4.46
N LYS A 150 -18.03 -1.75 4.91
CA LYS A 150 -18.70 -1.03 6.02
C LYS A 150 -20.20 -1.10 5.81
N ALA A 151 -20.88 -1.59 6.84
CA ALA A 151 -22.33 -1.58 6.98
C ALA A 151 -22.95 -0.33 6.34
N SER A 152 -23.48 -0.51 5.13
CA SER A 152 -24.44 0.34 4.46
C SER A 152 -25.66 -0.53 4.17
N PRO A 153 -26.89 0.00 4.08
CA PRO A 153 -28.14 -0.77 4.21
C PRO A 153 -28.45 -1.80 3.11
N SER A 154 -27.50 -2.09 2.23
CA SER A 154 -27.58 -3.05 1.13
C SER A 154 -26.22 -3.75 1.03
N SER A 155 -26.10 -4.98 1.51
CA SER A 155 -24.83 -5.70 1.44
C SER A 155 -24.57 -6.21 0.01
N ASP A 156 -23.35 -6.01 -0.50
CA ASP A 156 -22.93 -6.42 -1.85
C ASP A 156 -22.25 -7.81 -1.88
N VAL A 157 -22.39 -8.63 -0.84
CA VAL A 157 -21.81 -9.98 -0.80
C VAL A 157 -22.80 -10.95 -1.44
N HIS A 158 -22.68 -11.14 -2.75
CA HIS A 158 -23.57 -12.03 -3.50
C HIS A 158 -23.02 -13.46 -3.56
N CYS A 159 -23.90 -14.45 -3.57
CA CYS A 159 -23.54 -15.78 -4.01
C CYS A 159 -23.13 -15.73 -5.49
N ASP A 160 -22.11 -16.49 -5.89
CA ASP A 160 -21.70 -16.53 -7.31
C ASP A 160 -22.61 -17.45 -8.14
N ASP A 161 -23.36 -18.31 -7.44
CA ASP A 161 -24.23 -19.35 -8.01
C ASP A 161 -25.73 -18.98 -7.93
N CYS A 162 -26.10 -17.90 -7.22
CA CYS A 162 -27.48 -17.40 -7.12
C CYS A 162 -27.56 -15.92 -6.69
N ASP A 163 -28.75 -15.32 -6.71
CA ASP A 163 -28.95 -13.89 -6.40
C ASP A 163 -28.98 -13.54 -4.90
N MET A 164 -28.63 -14.47 -4.01
CA MET A 164 -28.65 -14.24 -2.55
C MET A 164 -27.53 -13.31 -2.10
N THR A 165 -27.84 -12.38 -1.18
CA THR A 165 -26.89 -11.45 -0.54
C THR A 165 -26.65 -11.78 0.93
N PHE A 166 -25.45 -11.53 1.43
CA PHE A 166 -25.02 -11.82 2.80
C PHE A 166 -24.35 -10.62 3.47
N GLU A 167 -24.37 -10.53 4.80
CA GLU A 167 -23.67 -9.46 5.52
C GLU A 167 -22.19 -9.78 5.69
N THR A 168 -21.84 -11.06 5.75
CA THR A 168 -20.47 -11.53 5.95
C THR A 168 -20.03 -12.56 4.91
N TRP A 169 -18.72 -12.63 4.68
CA TRP A 169 -18.10 -13.68 3.86
C TRP A 169 -18.41 -15.08 4.39
N VAL A 170 -18.40 -15.26 5.72
CA VAL A 170 -18.66 -16.55 6.36
C VAL A 170 -20.07 -17.05 6.05
N GLU A 171 -21.06 -16.16 6.04
CA GLU A 171 -22.43 -16.49 5.66
C GLU A 171 -22.54 -16.90 4.18
N LYS A 172 -21.87 -16.18 3.28
CA LYS A 172 -21.78 -16.58 1.86
C LYS A 172 -21.19 -17.97 1.69
N VAL A 173 -20.06 -18.26 2.34
CA VAL A 173 -19.38 -19.57 2.25
C VAL A 173 -20.25 -20.68 2.83
N ASN A 174 -20.88 -20.45 3.98
CA ASN A 174 -21.83 -21.41 4.55
C ASN A 174 -23.01 -21.67 3.60
N HIS A 175 -23.59 -20.62 3.01
CA HIS A 175 -24.65 -20.77 2.02
C HIS A 175 -24.20 -21.57 0.80
N ARG A 176 -23.03 -21.28 0.23
CA ARG A 176 -22.49 -22.03 -0.91
C ARG A 176 -22.25 -23.49 -0.58
N ARG A 177 -21.78 -23.80 0.63
CA ARG A 177 -21.65 -25.18 1.09
C ARG A 177 -22.99 -25.87 1.23
N ASP A 178 -23.93 -25.24 1.92
CA ASP A 178 -25.17 -25.88 2.35
C ASP A 178 -26.23 -25.94 1.23
N VAL A 179 -26.23 -24.96 0.31
CA VAL A 179 -27.19 -24.85 -0.80
C VAL A 179 -26.60 -25.30 -2.14
N HIS A 180 -25.34 -24.96 -2.41
CA HIS A 180 -24.69 -25.26 -3.69
C HIS A 180 -23.70 -26.44 -3.61
N GLY A 181 -23.53 -27.06 -2.44
CA GLY A 181 -22.62 -28.20 -2.25
C GLY A 181 -21.14 -27.84 -2.38
N SER A 182 -20.79 -26.56 -2.25
CA SER A 182 -19.38 -26.10 -2.28
C SER A 182 -18.56 -26.80 -1.20
N LYS A 183 -17.31 -27.12 -1.51
CA LYS A 183 -16.36 -27.73 -0.57
C LYS A 183 -15.42 -26.71 0.08
N GLU A 184 -15.64 -25.42 -0.17
CA GLU A 184 -14.84 -24.35 0.41
C GLU A 184 -14.98 -24.33 1.93
N SER A 185 -13.83 -24.24 2.61
CA SER A 185 -13.76 -23.97 4.03
C SER A 185 -14.00 -22.47 4.30
N PRO A 186 -14.63 -22.11 5.43
CA PRO A 186 -14.68 -20.72 5.91
C PRO A 186 -13.29 -20.08 6.10
N THR A 187 -12.23 -20.89 6.14
CA THR A 187 -10.83 -20.47 6.26
C THR A 187 -10.06 -20.52 4.95
N ASP A 188 -10.67 -20.95 3.85
CA ASP A 188 -9.99 -20.97 2.55
C ASP A 188 -9.73 -19.54 2.08
N LEU A 189 -8.59 -19.34 1.44
CA LEU A 189 -8.26 -18.05 0.83
C LEU A 189 -9.24 -17.77 -0.31
N PRO A 190 -9.83 -16.57 -0.40
CA PRO A 190 -10.73 -16.24 -1.49
C PRO A 190 -10.03 -16.37 -2.85
N SER A 191 -10.67 -17.02 -3.82
CA SER A 191 -10.14 -17.23 -5.17
C SER A 191 -9.85 -15.92 -5.90
N ASP A 192 -10.67 -14.91 -5.65
CA ASP A 192 -10.68 -13.64 -6.36
C ASP A 192 -10.70 -12.49 -5.34
N LEU A 193 -9.52 -12.10 -4.86
CA LEU A 193 -9.30 -10.78 -4.27
C LEU A 193 -8.83 -9.81 -5.35
#